data_AF-A0A527YNS8-F1
#
_entry.id   AF-A0A527YNS8-F1
#
_cell.length_a   1.000
_cell.length_b   1.000
_cell.length_c   1.000
_cell.angle_alpha   90.00
_cell.angle_beta   90.00
_cell.angle_gamma   90.00
#
_symmetry.space_group_name_H-M   'P 1'
#
loop_
_entity.id
_entity.type
_entity.pdbx_description
1 polymer ?
#
loop_
_entity_poly.entity_id
_entity_poly.type
_entity_poly.pdbx_seq_one_letter_code
_entity_poly.pdbx_strand_id
1 'polypeptide(L)'
;LVLAVCAVIGWGQPGSFWILAGALVYLVGNLIVTMIFNVPLNNALAAVDPASANGAAVWTTYLRDWVMWNHVRTITAIAALACFMFAWR
;
A
#
# COMPACT_ATOMS: atom_id res chain seq x y z
N LEU A 1 5.91 -0.13 -11.48
CA LEU A 1 7.04 -0.98 -11.93
C LEU A 1 7.63 -0.50 -13.25
N VAL A 2 6.86 -0.48 -14.34
CA VAL A 2 7.33 0.08 -15.63
C VAL A 2 7.89 1.50 -15.49
N LEU A 3 7.20 2.40 -14.78
CA LEU A 3 7.68 3.75 -14.52
C LEU A 3 9.00 3.81 -13.74
N ALA A 4 9.20 2.93 -12.75
CA ALA A 4 10.47 2.85 -12.01
C ALA A 4 11.61 2.40 -12.94
N VAL A 5 11.36 1.41 -13.78
CA VAL A 5 12.33 0.92 -14.77
C VAL A 5 12.65 2.01 -15.79
N CYS A 6 11.64 2.71 -16.31
CA CYS A 6 11.84 3.84 -17.23
C CYS A 6 12.63 4.99 -16.59
N ALA A 7 12.39 5.30 -15.31
CA ALA A 7 13.16 6.32 -14.59
C ALA A 7 14.64 5.96 -14.44
N VAL A 8 14.94 4.68 -14.20
CA VAL A 8 16.31 4.16 -14.09
C VAL A 8 17.00 4.13 -15.46
N ILE A 9 16.30 3.71 -16.53
CA ILE A 9 16.85 3.70 -17.89
C ILE A 9 17.05 5.12 -18.42
N GLY A 10 16.13 6.03 -18.13
CA GLY A 10 16.19 7.46 -18.49
C GLY A 10 16.81 8.33 -17.40
N TRP A 11 17.77 7.81 -16.63
CA TRP A 11 18.38 8.55 -15.54
C TRP A 11 19.06 9.84 -16.05
N GLY A 12 18.81 10.97 -15.39
CA GLY A 12 19.29 12.29 -15.82
C GLY A 12 18.28 13.14 -16.60
N GLN A 13 17.11 12.59 -16.98
CA GLN A 13 15.99 13.39 -17.48
C GLN A 13 15.33 14.19 -16.33
N PRO A 14 14.77 15.38 -16.62
CA PRO A 14 13.97 16.12 -15.64
C PRO A 14 12.87 15.22 -15.05
N GLY A 15 12.73 15.21 -13.73
CA GLY A 15 11.69 14.43 -13.05
C GLY A 15 12.02 12.95 -12.75
N SER A 16 13.11 12.37 -13.27
CA SER A 16 13.44 10.94 -13.05
C SER A 16 13.54 10.55 -11.56
N PHE A 17 14.05 11.44 -10.70
CA PHE A 17 14.06 11.23 -9.25
C PHE A 17 12.65 11.08 -8.68
N TRP A 18 11.74 11.99 -9.04
CA TRP A 18 10.35 11.98 -8.56
C TRP A 18 9.57 10.77 -9.07
N ILE A 19 9.82 10.33 -10.30
CA ILE A 19 9.22 9.10 -10.84
C ILE A 19 9.69 7.88 -10.03
N LEU A 20 10.99 7.78 -9.75
CA LEU A 20 11.52 6.66 -8.98
C LEU A 20 10.99 6.68 -7.53
N ALA A 21 11.02 7.84 -6.87
CA ALA A 21 10.51 8.01 -5.52
C ALA A 21 9.02 7.63 -5.42
N GLY A 22 8.17 8.16 -6.30
CA GLY A 22 6.75 7.85 -6.33
C GLY A 22 6.48 6.36 -6.57
N ALA A 23 7.24 5.73 -7.45
CA ALA A 23 7.10 4.31 -7.73
C ALA A 23 7.52 3.42 -6.56
N LEU A 24 8.59 3.78 -5.85
CA LEU A 24 9.04 3.06 -4.64
C LEU A 24 8.04 3.22 -3.49
N VAL A 25 7.57 4.45 -3.25
CA VAL A 25 6.56 4.73 -2.21
C VAL A 25 5.29 3.93 -2.50
N TYR A 26 4.84 3.88 -3.76
CA TYR A 26 3.68 3.08 -4.14
C TYR A 26 3.94 1.58 -3.95
N LEU A 27 5.08 1.06 -4.39
CA LEU A 27 5.42 -0.35 -4.26
C LEU A 27 5.42 -0.79 -2.79
N VAL A 28 6.13 -0.05 -1.93
CA VAL A 28 6.22 -0.40 -0.52
C VAL A 28 4.88 -0.16 0.18
N GLY A 29 4.33 1.04 0.04
CA GLY A 29 3.15 1.47 0.79
C GLY A 29 1.84 0.81 0.37
N ASN A 30 1.73 0.34 -0.87
CA ASN A 30 0.53 -0.34 -1.36
C ASN A 30 0.76 -1.85 -1.53
N LEU A 31 1.74 -2.27 -2.34
CA LEU A 31 1.90 -3.70 -2.65
C LEU A 31 2.39 -4.49 -1.43
N ILE A 32 3.49 -4.05 -0.81
CA ILE A 32 4.10 -4.76 0.33
C ILE A 32 3.16 -4.72 1.54
N VAL A 33 2.59 -3.56 1.88
CA VAL A 33 1.61 -3.44 2.98
C VAL A 33 0.41 -4.36 2.77
N THR A 34 -0.05 -4.53 1.53
CA THR A 34 -1.14 -5.45 1.22
C THR A 34 -0.73 -6.90 1.49
N MET A 35 0.41 -7.32 0.94
CA MET A 35 0.88 -8.71 1.07
C MET A 35 1.24 -9.10 2.51
N ILE A 36 1.85 -8.20 3.27
CA ILE A 36 2.37 -8.52 4.61
C ILE A 36 1.32 -8.31 5.71
N PHE A 37 0.40 -7.36 5.56
CA PHE A 37 -0.55 -7.04 6.63
C PHE A 37 -1.99 -7.35 6.25
N ASN A 38 -2.46 -6.86 5.09
CA ASN A 38 -3.88 -6.97 4.74
C ASN A 38 -4.25 -8.42 4.36
N VAL A 39 -3.43 -9.11 3.57
CA VAL A 39 -3.68 -10.51 3.19
C VAL A 39 -3.69 -11.44 4.41
N PRO A 40 -2.72 -11.39 5.35
CA PRO A 40 -2.78 -12.20 6.56
C PRO A 40 -3.99 -11.89 7.44
N LEU A 41 -4.35 -10.61 7.61
CA LEU A 41 -5.56 -10.22 8.34
C LEU A 41 -6.82 -10.82 7.69
N ASN A 42 -6.94 -10.75 6.37
CA ASN A 42 -8.06 -11.31 5.63
C ASN A 42 -8.12 -12.85 5.76
N ASN A 43 -6.97 -13.52 5.64
CA ASN A 43 -6.88 -14.97 5.78
C ASN A 43 -7.23 -15.43 7.20
N ALA A 44 -6.79 -14.69 8.23
CA ALA A 44 -7.14 -14.95 9.61
C ALA A 44 -8.65 -14.78 9.85
N LEU A 45 -9.26 -13.72 9.31
CA LEU A 45 -10.70 -13.52 9.40
C LEU A 45 -11.47 -14.63 8.67
N ALA A 46 -11.01 -15.05 7.49
CA ALA A 46 -11.65 -16.11 6.70
C ALA A 46 -11.62 -17.48 7.37
N ALA A 47 -10.64 -17.72 8.26
CA ALA A 47 -10.52 -18.97 9.02
C ALA A 47 -11.45 -19.05 10.25
N VAL A 48 -12.14 -17.97 10.60
CA VAL A 48 -13.02 -17.88 11.78
C VAL A 48 -14.38 -18.47 11.46
N ASP A 49 -14.90 -19.33 12.34
CA ASP A 49 -16.27 -19.85 12.23
C ASP A 49 -17.29 -18.72 12.49
N PRO A 50 -18.16 -18.40 11.51
CA PRO A 50 -19.21 -17.40 11.66
C PRO A 50 -20.23 -17.73 12.75
N ALA A 51 -20.40 -19.01 13.10
CA ALA A 51 -21.32 -19.46 14.14
C ALA A 51 -20.71 -19.36 15.56
N SER A 52 -19.43 -18.98 15.68
CA SER A 52 -18.77 -18.86 16.97
C SER A 52 -19.30 -17.65 17.77
N ALA A 53 -19.50 -17.86 19.08
CA ALA A 53 -19.91 -16.78 20.00
C ALA A 53 -18.87 -15.65 20.13
N ASN A 54 -17.64 -15.85 19.60
CA ASN A 54 -16.52 -14.91 19.69
C ASN A 54 -16.37 -14.00 18.45
N GLY A 55 -17.25 -14.11 17.45
CA GLY A 55 -17.13 -13.39 16.18
C GLY A 55 -17.03 -11.86 16.32
N ALA A 56 -17.76 -11.27 17.27
CA ALA A 56 -17.73 -9.82 17.51
C ALA A 56 -16.38 -9.32 18.04
N ALA A 57 -15.71 -10.09 18.90
CA ALA A 57 -14.40 -9.73 19.42
C ALA A 57 -13.32 -9.83 18.34
N VAL A 58 -13.34 -10.91 17.54
CA VAL A 58 -12.43 -11.09 16.41
C VAL A 58 -12.61 -9.98 15.37
N TRP A 59 -13.85 -9.65 15.03
CA TRP A 59 -14.16 -8.56 14.10
C TRP A 59 -13.64 -7.21 14.59
N THR A 60 -13.79 -6.91 15.88
CA THR A 60 -13.35 -5.63 16.45
C THR A 60 -11.83 -5.44 16.31
N THR A 61 -11.05 -6.49 16.59
CA THR A 61 -9.59 -6.47 16.42
C THR A 61 -9.22 -6.37 14.94
N TYR A 62 -9.80 -7.23 14.10
CA TYR A 62 -9.57 -7.21 12.66
C TYR A 62 -9.83 -5.83 12.06
N LEU A 63 -10.99 -5.23 12.36
CA LEU A 63 -11.40 -3.97 11.77
C LEU A 63 -10.46 -2.84 12.15
N ARG A 64 -10.02 -2.77 13.42
CA ARG A 64 -9.06 -1.76 13.89
C ARG A 64 -7.75 -1.85 13.09
N ASP A 65 -7.16 -3.03 13.02
CA ASP A 65 -5.86 -3.22 12.39
C ASP A 65 -5.96 -3.05 10.87
N TRP A 66 -7.02 -3.58 10.27
CA TRP A 66 -7.29 -3.45 8.84
C TRP A 66 -7.47 -1.98 8.44
N VAL A 67 -8.24 -1.21 9.20
CA VAL A 67 -8.42 0.24 8.94
C VAL A 67 -7.11 0.99 9.07
N MET A 68 -6.29 0.69 10.08
CA MET A 68 -4.97 1.32 10.24
C MET A 68 -4.09 1.09 9.01
N TRP A 69 -3.98 -0.15 8.52
CA TRP A 69 -3.18 -0.45 7.34
C TRP A 69 -3.74 0.14 6.06
N ASN A 70 -5.06 0.32 5.96
CA ASN A 70 -5.65 1.05 4.84
C ASN A 70 -5.34 2.55 4.88
N HIS A 71 -5.22 3.18 6.05
CA HIS A 71 -4.73 4.56 6.14
C HIS A 71 -3.30 4.68 5.62
N VAL A 72 -2.42 3.74 5.97
CA VAL A 72 -1.04 3.69 5.44
C VAL A 72 -1.04 3.60 3.91
N ARG A 73 -1.87 2.72 3.34
CA ARG A 73 -2.01 2.58 1.88
C ARG A 73 -2.50 3.87 1.21
N THR A 74 -3.48 4.55 1.82
CA THR A 74 -4.02 5.82 1.31
C THR A 74 -2.97 6.92 1.34
N ILE A 75 -2.28 7.12 2.47
CA ILE A 75 -1.26 8.16 2.62
C ILE A 75 -0.12 7.94 1.63
N THR A 76 0.35 6.70 1.49
CA THR A 76 1.43 6.37 0.55
C THR A 76 0.98 6.50 -0.91
N ALA A 77 -0.28 6.20 -1.25
CA ALA A 77 -0.83 6.44 -2.58
C ALA A 77 -0.88 7.94 -2.90
N ILE A 78 -1.30 8.79 -1.95
CA ILE A 78 -1.31 10.26 -2.11
C ILE A 78 0.12 10.79 -2.27
N ALA A 79 1.07 10.30 -1.48
CA ALA A 79 2.47 10.69 -1.57
C ALA A 79 3.08 10.28 -2.93
N ALA A 80 2.77 9.07 -3.42
CA ALA A 80 3.19 8.63 -4.74
C ALA A 80 2.59 9.50 -5.86
N LEU A 81 1.30 9.82 -5.77
CA LEU A 81 0.63 10.75 -6.69
C LEU A 81 1.33 12.12 -6.72
N ALA A 82 1.63 12.70 -5.54
CA ALA A 82 2.35 13.96 -5.44
C ALA A 82 3.71 13.90 -6.13
N CYS A 83 4.48 12.83 -5.92
CA CYS A 83 5.75 12.62 -6.61
C CYS A 83 5.56 12.61 -8.13
N PHE A 84 4.57 11.88 -8.65
CA PHE A 84 4.31 11.84 -10.10
C PHE A 84 3.85 13.19 -10.67
N MET A 85 3.11 14.00 -9.91
CA MET A 85 2.76 15.37 -10.32
C MET A 85 3.98 16.28 -10.37
N PHE A 86 4.91 16.17 -9.41
CA PHE A 86 6.15 16.96 -9.41
C PHE A 86 7.13 16.52 -10.50
N ALA A 87 7.11 15.26 -10.91
CA ALA A 87 7.92 14.78 -12.03
C ALA A 87 7.58 15.50 -13.36
N TRP A 88 6.36 16.03 -13.49
CA TRP A 88 5.91 16.75 -14.68
C TRP A 88 6.28 18.24 -14.67
N ARG A 89 6.73 18.78 -13.53
CA ARG A 89 7.19 20.18 -13.42
C ARG A 89 8.67 20.29 -13.72
#